data_AF-A0A927D599-F1
#
_entry.id   AF-A0A927D599-F1
#
_cell.length_a   1.000
_cell.length_b   1.000
_cell.length_c   1.000
_cell.angle_alpha   90.00
_cell.angle_beta   90.00
_cell.angle_gamma   90.00
#
_symmetry.space_group_name_H-M   'P 1'
#
loop_
_entity.id
_entity.type
_entity.pdbx_description
1 polymer ?
#
loop_
_entity_poly.entity_id
_entity_poly.type
_entity_poly.pdbx_seq_one_letter_code
_entity_poly.pdbx_strand_id
1 'polypeptide(L)'
;MRRAFVIPALVMGLLSLGACTQFPELDRTVSPQLENADYPALVPLEPLLAQATAGRVDAARTEAGLLGRVARLKARAARLRGSVLSGRERQRLAQGLQ
;
A
#
# COMPACT_ATOMS: atom_id res chain seq x y z
N MET A 1 12.82 41.94 29.92
CA MET A 1 13.95 42.03 28.96
C MET A 1 14.98 40.91 29.13
N ARG A 2 15.50 40.61 30.35
CA ARG A 2 16.47 39.50 30.56
C ARG A 2 16.01 38.13 30.02
N ARG A 3 14.75 37.74 30.24
CA ARG A 3 14.23 36.44 29.77
C ARG A 3 14.11 36.34 28.24
N ALA A 4 13.90 37.47 27.54
CA ALA A 4 13.74 37.51 26.09
C ALA A 4 15.09 37.31 25.36
N PHE A 5 16.22 37.64 25.99
CA PHE A 5 17.56 37.41 25.45
C PHE A 5 18.14 36.04 25.83
N VAL A 6 17.69 35.44 26.94
CA VAL A 6 18.18 34.14 27.40
C VAL A 6 17.74 33.00 26.47
N ILE A 7 16.51 33.05 25.95
CA ILE A 7 15.97 32.01 25.05
C ILE A 7 16.76 31.93 23.72
N PRO A 8 16.98 33.02 22.96
CA PRO A 8 17.75 32.94 21.72
C PRO A 8 19.23 32.60 21.95
N ALA A 9 19.83 33.05 23.06
CA ALA A 9 21.20 32.67 23.42
C ALA A 9 21.33 31.17 23.76
N LEU A 10 20.35 30.61 24.46
CA LEU A 10 20.28 29.18 24.76
C LEU A 10 20.15 28.35 23.47
N VAL A 11 19.24 28.75 22.57
CA VAL A 11 19.04 28.08 21.28
C VAL A 11 20.32 28.13 20.42
N MET A 12 20.96 29.29 20.31
CA MET A 12 22.23 29.43 19.59
C MET A 12 23.33 28.53 20.18
N GLY A 13 23.41 28.45 21.52
CA GLY A 13 24.31 27.55 22.22
C GLY A 13 24.07 26.09 21.86
N LEU A 14 22.82 25.61 21.93
CA LEU A 14 22.49 24.22 21.60
C LEU A 14 22.80 23.87 20.14
N LEU A 15 22.56 24.79 19.18
CA LEU A 15 22.90 24.56 17.77
C LEU A 15 24.42 24.45 17.55
N SER A 16 25.21 25.20 18.31
CA SER A 16 26.68 25.19 18.22
C SER A 16 27.27 23.84 18.68
N LEU A 17 26.61 23.14 19.61
CA LEU A 17 27.07 21.82 20.08
C LEU A 17 26.87 20.72 19.02
N GLY A 18 25.87 20.83 18.16
CA GLY A 18 25.60 19.84 17.10
C GLY A 18 26.42 20.05 15.82
N ALA A 19 26.72 21.32 15.50
CA ALA A 19 27.41 21.69 14.27
C ALA A 19 28.92 21.36 14.27
N CYS A 20 29.52 21.11 15.43
CA CYS A 20 30.93 20.73 15.58
C CYS A 20 31.14 19.23 15.85
N THR A 21 30.14 18.39 15.58
CA THR A 21 30.33 16.93 15.67
C THR A 21 31.07 16.44 14.43
N GLN A 22 32.13 15.66 14.65
CA GLN A 22 32.92 15.07 13.57
C GLN A 22 32.02 14.11 12.78
N PHE A 23 31.81 14.37 11.49
CA PHE A 23 31.19 13.38 10.61
C PHE A 23 32.02 12.10 10.69
N PRO A 24 31.41 10.93 10.92
CA PRO A 24 32.18 9.69 10.97
C PRO A 24 32.95 9.52 9.67
N GLU A 25 34.24 9.19 9.74
CA GLU A 25 35.07 8.95 8.56
C GLU A 25 34.58 7.71 7.82
N LEU A 26 33.61 7.89 6.90
CA LEU A 26 33.15 6.86 5.97
C LEU A 26 34.20 6.56 4.90
N ASP A 27 35.12 7.49 4.64
CA ASP A 27 36.17 7.34 3.63
C ASP A 27 37.14 6.18 3.94
N ARG A 28 37.24 5.75 5.20
CA ARG A 28 38.08 4.60 5.59
C ARG A 28 37.43 3.24 5.36
N THR A 29 36.20 3.19 4.85
CA THR A 29 35.50 1.92 4.57
C THR A 29 35.85 1.32 3.21
N VAL A 30 36.44 2.12 2.32
CA VAL A 30 36.88 1.67 1.00
C VAL A 30 38.35 1.26 1.10
N SER A 31 38.65 0.00 0.80
CA SER A 31 40.03 -0.46 0.79
C SER A 31 40.77 0.07 -0.45
N PRO A 32 42.10 0.21 -0.42
CA PRO A 32 42.88 0.60 -1.60
C PRO A 32 42.64 -0.32 -2.82
N GLN A 33 42.28 -1.58 -2.56
CA GLN A 33 41.91 -2.53 -3.61
C GLN A 33 40.56 -2.19 -4.26
N LEU A 34 39.58 -1.70 -3.49
CA LEU A 34 38.27 -1.26 -3.98
C LEU A 34 38.37 0.08 -4.73
N GLU A 35 39.23 1.00 -4.30
CA GLU A 35 39.45 2.28 -5.00
C GLU A 35 40.02 2.10 -6.41
N ASN A 36 40.86 1.08 -6.59
CA ASN A 36 41.49 0.76 -7.88
C ASN A 36 40.80 -0.40 -8.62
N ALA A 37 39.68 -0.90 -8.11
CA ALA A 37 38.93 -1.96 -8.77
C ALA A 37 38.19 -1.40 -9.98
N ASP A 38 38.04 -2.24 -11.01
CA ASP A 38 37.17 -1.92 -12.12
C ASP A 38 35.72 -1.76 -11.63
N TYR A 39 35.00 -0.82 -12.25
CA TYR A 39 33.57 -0.69 -12.02
C TYR A 39 32.84 -1.98 -12.41
N PRO A 40 31.82 -2.41 -11.63
CA PRO A 40 31.07 -3.61 -11.94
C PRO A 40 30.32 -3.46 -13.26
N ALA A 41 30.15 -4.57 -13.96
CA ALA A 41 29.35 -4.62 -15.16
C ALA A 41 27.88 -4.28 -14.85
N LEU A 42 27.32 -3.31 -15.58
CA LEU A 42 25.91 -2.97 -15.48
C LEU A 42 25.07 -4.05 -16.15
N VAL A 43 24.08 -4.59 -15.43
CA VAL A 43 23.14 -5.57 -15.97
C VAL A 43 21.93 -4.84 -16.57
N PRO A 44 21.50 -5.17 -17.80
CA PRO A 44 20.32 -4.56 -18.43
C PRO A 44 19.03 -4.77 -17.62
N LEU A 45 18.22 -3.72 -17.52
CA LEU A 45 16.96 -3.71 -16.76
C LEU A 45 15.77 -4.22 -17.60
N GLU A 46 15.86 -4.15 -18.93
CA GLU A 46 14.80 -4.50 -19.87
C GLU A 46 14.21 -5.90 -19.65
N PRO A 47 15.00 -6.97 -19.39
CA PRO A 47 14.44 -8.30 -19.13
C PRO A 47 13.56 -8.34 -17.86
N LEU A 48 13.93 -7.59 -16.82
CA LEU A 48 13.16 -7.49 -15.58
C LEU A 48 11.86 -6.72 -15.80
N LEU A 49 11.89 -5.65 -16.58
CA LEU A 49 10.71 -4.86 -16.93
C LEU A 49 9.73 -5.64 -17.82
N ALA A 50 10.25 -6.48 -18.73
CA ALA A 50 9.44 -7.36 -19.56
C ALA A 50 8.68 -8.39 -18.70
N GLN A 51 9.37 -9.02 -17.74
CA GLN A 51 8.75 -9.97 -16.80
C GLN A 51 7.72 -9.28 -15.89
N ALA A 52 8.01 -8.09 -15.38
CA ALA A 52 7.09 -7.33 -14.55
C ALA A 52 5.78 -6.99 -15.28
N THR A 53 5.80 -6.90 -16.60
CA THR A 53 4.61 -6.59 -17.42
C THR A 53 3.69 -7.80 -17.57
N ALA A 54 4.23 -9.02 -17.63
CA ALA A 54 3.44 -10.25 -17.77
C ALA A 54 2.55 -10.56 -16.55
N GLY A 55 2.94 -10.08 -15.35
CA GLY A 55 2.17 -10.27 -14.11
C GLY A 55 1.15 -9.17 -13.80
N ARG A 56 1.03 -8.13 -14.65
CA ARG A 56 0.10 -7.03 -14.35
C ARG A 56 -1.35 -7.43 -14.58
N VAL A 57 -2.18 -7.03 -13.63
CA VAL A 57 -3.64 -7.11 -13.77
C VAL A 57 -4.09 -6.11 -14.85
N ASP A 58 -4.78 -6.61 -15.87
CA ASP A 58 -5.54 -5.76 -16.79
C ASP A 58 -6.74 -5.18 -16.04
N ALA A 59 -6.64 -3.90 -15.68
CA ALA A 59 -7.64 -3.21 -14.86
C ALA A 59 -9.02 -3.19 -15.54
N ALA A 60 -9.07 -2.90 -16.84
CA ALA A 60 -10.32 -2.80 -17.60
C ALA A 60 -11.01 -4.17 -17.70
N ARG A 61 -10.26 -5.22 -18.03
CA ARG A 61 -10.80 -6.59 -18.07
C ARG A 61 -11.27 -7.05 -16.70
N THR A 62 -10.52 -6.74 -15.65
CA THR A 62 -10.83 -7.12 -14.27
C THR A 62 -12.09 -6.43 -13.78
N GLU A 63 -12.20 -5.12 -14.01
CA GLU A 63 -13.38 -4.33 -13.67
C GLU A 63 -14.64 -4.88 -14.38
N ALA A 64 -14.56 -5.11 -15.69
CA ALA A 64 -15.67 -5.69 -16.45
C ALA A 64 -16.12 -7.06 -15.88
N GLY A 65 -15.15 -7.91 -15.52
CA GLY A 65 -15.41 -9.20 -14.87
C GLY A 65 -16.11 -9.06 -13.52
N LEU A 66 -15.67 -8.11 -12.68
CA LEU A 66 -16.26 -7.84 -11.37
C LEU A 66 -17.68 -7.27 -11.49
N LEU A 67 -17.90 -6.29 -12.38
CA LEU A 67 -19.23 -5.71 -12.63
C LEU A 67 -20.22 -6.78 -13.11
N GLY A 68 -19.79 -7.66 -14.01
CA GLY A 68 -20.60 -8.80 -14.45
C GLY A 68 -20.97 -9.75 -13.32
N ARG A 69 -20.04 -10.03 -12.40
CA ARG A 69 -20.33 -10.84 -11.19
C ARG A 69 -21.33 -10.15 -10.28
N VAL A 70 -21.16 -8.85 -10.03
CA VAL A 70 -22.09 -8.05 -9.22
C VAL A 70 -23.50 -8.09 -9.80
N ALA A 71 -23.65 -7.90 -11.11
CA ALA A 71 -24.95 -7.95 -11.79
C ALA A 71 -25.64 -9.32 -11.59
N ARG A 72 -24.90 -10.43 -11.78
CA ARG A 72 -25.43 -11.79 -11.56
C ARG A 72 -25.88 -12.02 -10.12
N LEU A 73 -25.09 -11.56 -9.14
CA LEU A 73 -25.42 -11.67 -7.72
C LEU A 73 -26.68 -10.86 -7.37
N LYS A 74 -26.79 -9.63 -7.87
CA LYS A 74 -27.99 -8.79 -7.69
C LYS A 74 -29.23 -9.47 -8.29
N ALA A 75 -29.13 -10.02 -9.50
CA ALA A 75 -30.24 -10.72 -10.15
C ALA A 75 -30.65 -12.01 -9.40
N ARG A 76 -29.69 -12.72 -8.80
CA ARG A 76 -30.00 -13.88 -7.94
C ARG A 76 -30.70 -13.45 -6.66
N ALA A 77 -30.21 -12.40 -5.99
CA ALA A 77 -30.82 -11.87 -4.78
C ALA A 77 -32.26 -11.39 -5.04
N ALA A 78 -32.52 -10.71 -6.16
CA ALA A 78 -33.86 -10.30 -6.54
C ALA A 78 -34.84 -11.48 -6.66
N ARG A 79 -34.38 -12.59 -7.27
CA ARG A 79 -35.18 -13.83 -7.37
C ARG A 79 -35.46 -14.46 -6.00
N LEU A 80 -34.49 -14.43 -5.09
CA LEU A 80 -34.63 -14.99 -3.75
C LEU A 80 -35.50 -14.14 -2.81
N ARG A 81 -35.65 -12.83 -3.07
CA ARG A 81 -36.47 -11.92 -2.26
C ARG A 81 -37.99 -12.10 -2.46
N GLY A 82 -38.42 -12.86 -3.46
CA GLY A 82 -39.84 -13.18 -3.63
C GLY A 82 -40.36 -14.08 -2.50
N SER A 83 -41.68 -14.12 -2.29
CA SER A 83 -42.25 -15.06 -1.32
C SER A 83 -42.07 -16.49 -1.81
N VAL A 84 -41.22 -17.26 -1.11
CA VAL A 84 -40.98 -18.69 -1.40
C VAL A 84 -42.23 -19.53 -1.16
N LEU A 85 -43.16 -19.04 -0.34
CA LEU A 85 -44.42 -19.68 -0.03
C LEU A 85 -45.58 -19.03 -0.80
N SER A 86 -46.38 -19.85 -1.46
CA SER A 86 -47.70 -19.47 -1.96
C SER A 86 -48.61 -19.00 -0.80
N GLY A 87 -49.67 -18.26 -1.13
CA GLY A 87 -50.65 -17.83 -0.11
C GLY A 87 -51.25 -19.00 0.67
N ARG A 88 -51.56 -20.11 -0.03
CA ARG A 88 -52.08 -21.34 0.57
C ARG A 88 -51.07 -22.01 1.50
N GLU A 89 -49.79 -22.03 1.15
CA GLU A 89 -48.73 -22.58 2.01
C GLU A 89 -48.55 -21.78 3.29
N ARG A 90 -48.57 -20.44 3.19
CA ARG A 90 -48.54 -19.56 4.39
C ARG A 90 -49.74 -19.80 5.29
N GLN A 91 -50.93 -19.98 4.72
CA GLN A 91 -52.16 -20.20 5.47
C GLN A 91 -52.17 -21.55 6.19
N ARG A 92 -51.67 -22.61 5.55
CA ARG A 92 -51.47 -23.92 6.21
C ARG A 92 -50.49 -23.84 7.38
N LEU A 93 -49.37 -23.12 7.20
CA LEU A 93 -48.36 -22.97 8.26
C LEU A 93 -48.92 -22.18 9.46
N ALA A 94 -49.67 -21.11 9.21
CA ALA A 94 -50.29 -20.29 10.26
C ALA A 94 -51.32 -21.07 11.08
N GLN A 95 -52.07 -21.99 10.44
CA GLN A 95 -53.03 -22.85 11.11
C GLN A 95 -52.37 -23.94 11.97
N GLY A 96 -51.19 -24.43 11.59
CA GLY A 96 -50.44 -25.44 12.37
C GLY A 96 -49.61 -24.88 13.53
N LEU A 97 -49.52 -23.55 13.66
CA LEU A 97 -48.83 -22.86 14.77
C LEU A 97 -49.78 -22.45 15.90
N GLN A 98 -51.09 -22.70 15.77
CA GLN A 98 -52.11 -22.51 16.79
C GLN A 98 -52.23 -23.75 17.67
#